data_AF-A0A534R114-F1
#
_entry.id   AF-A0A534R114-F1
#
_cell.length_a   1.000
_cell.length_b   1.000
_cell.length_c   1.000
_cell.angle_alpha   90.00
_cell.angle_beta   90.00
_cell.angle_gamma   90.00
#
_symmetry.space_group_name_H-M   'P 1'
#
loop_
_entity.id
_entity.type
_entity.pdbx_description
1 polymer ?
#
loop_
_entity_poly.entity_id
_entity_poly.type
_entity_poly.pdbx_seq_one_letter_code
_entity_poly.pdbx_strand_id
1 'polypeptide(L)'
;MMLAGSEGEVGCGGAGGPAVRERALMQAVLEDAVHCLAGELGPSSARPTLAAEARAWFTASDPHWPFSFVNLCDALGLDADRVRRHLLRDA
;
A
#
# COMPACT_ATOMS: atom_id res chain seq x y z
N MET A 1 20.79 2.39 -16.56
CA MET A 1 21.90 1.69 -15.86
C MET A 1 21.28 0.54 -15.09
N MET A 2 21.85 -0.65 -15.20
CA MET A 2 21.19 -1.95 -15.04
C MET A 2 21.85 -2.76 -13.90
N LEU A 3 21.06 -3.67 -13.28
CA LEU A 3 21.41 -4.85 -12.46
C LEU A 3 21.86 -4.57 -11.00
N ALA A 4 21.55 -5.32 -9.93
CA ALA A 4 20.86 -6.59 -9.61
C ALA A 4 20.43 -6.45 -8.11
N GLY A 5 19.54 -7.18 -7.45
CA GLY A 5 18.86 -8.46 -7.65
C GLY A 5 18.29 -8.86 -6.27
N SER A 6 17.07 -9.38 -6.24
CA SER A 6 16.57 -10.27 -5.19
C SER A 6 15.24 -10.83 -5.69
N GLU A 7 15.34 -12.03 -6.25
CA GLU A 7 14.23 -12.85 -6.70
C GLU A 7 13.39 -13.25 -5.49
N GLY A 8 12.27 -12.56 -5.31
CA GLY A 8 11.13 -13.14 -4.62
C GLY A 8 10.36 -13.93 -5.65
N GLU A 9 10.52 -15.25 -5.65
CA GLU A 9 9.68 -16.15 -6.43
C GLU A 9 8.25 -16.07 -5.91
N VAL A 10 7.44 -15.18 -6.47
CA VAL A 10 6.01 -15.12 -6.20
C VAL A 10 5.35 -16.14 -7.11
N GLY A 11 5.07 -17.31 -6.53
CA GLY A 11 4.63 -18.50 -7.23
C GLY A 11 3.46 -18.31 -8.20
N CYS A 12 3.53 -19.04 -9.31
CA CYS A 12 2.42 -19.31 -10.20
C CYS A 12 1.29 -19.99 -9.41
N GLY A 13 0.22 -19.26 -9.11
CA GLY A 13 -0.90 -19.77 -8.33
C GLY A 13 -2.22 -19.09 -8.62
N GLY A 14 -2.95 -19.60 -9.62
CA GLY A 14 -4.40 -19.69 -9.54
C GLY A 14 -5.19 -18.69 -10.38
N ALA A 15 -6.02 -19.26 -11.27
CA ALA A 15 -7.01 -18.56 -12.07
C ALA A 15 -7.95 -17.72 -11.21
N GLY A 16 -7.70 -16.42 -11.17
CA GLY A 16 -8.62 -15.44 -10.61
C GLY A 16 -9.17 -14.60 -11.74
N GLY A 17 -10.50 -14.47 -11.82
CA GLY A 17 -11.12 -13.47 -12.70
C GLY A 17 -10.57 -12.06 -12.44
N PRO A 18 -10.88 -11.07 -13.29
CA PRO A 18 -10.36 -9.70 -13.16
C PRO A 18 -10.41 -9.15 -11.72
N ALA A 19 -11.49 -9.45 -10.98
CA ALA A 19 -11.66 -9.08 -9.58
C ALA A 19 -10.57 -9.59 -8.61
N VAL A 20 -10.00 -10.78 -8.84
CA VAL A 20 -8.92 -11.32 -7.98
C VAL A 20 -7.61 -10.60 -8.25
N ARG A 21 -7.33 -10.23 -9.51
CA ARG A 21 -6.14 -9.47 -9.88
C ARG A 21 -6.22 -8.02 -9.39
N GLU A 22 -7.41 -7.43 -9.46
CA GLU A 22 -7.69 -6.11 -8.89
C GLU A 22 -7.45 -6.12 -7.38
N ARG A 23 -8.00 -7.11 -6.66
CA ARG A 23 -7.77 -7.24 -5.21
C ARG A 23 -6.30 -7.46 -4.85
N ALA A 24 -5.56 -8.24 -5.64
CA ALA A 24 -4.12 -8.42 -5.43
C ALA A 24 -3.33 -7.12 -5.65
N LEU A 25 -3.68 -6.33 -6.67
CA LEU A 25 -3.09 -5.01 -6.89
C LEU A 25 -3.41 -4.07 -5.72
N MET A 26 -4.66 -4.06 -5.27
CA MET A 26 -5.10 -3.26 -4.12
C MET A 26 -4.30 -3.59 -2.85
N GLN A 27 -4.06 -4.87 -2.60
CA GLN A 27 -3.22 -5.32 -1.48
C GLN A 27 -1.76 -4.87 -1.65
N ALA A 28 -1.18 -5.01 -2.84
CA ALA A 28 0.20 -4.58 -3.10
C ALA A 28 0.37 -3.07 -2.91
N VAL A 29 -0.59 -2.25 -3.34
CA VAL A 29 -0.58 -0.79 -3.13
C VAL A 29 -0.64 -0.45 -1.64
N LEU A 30 -1.47 -1.15 -0.86
CA LEU A 30 -1.56 -0.93 0.58
C LEU A 30 -0.25 -1.28 1.29
N GLU A 31 0.36 -2.42 0.93
CA GLU A 31 1.64 -2.87 1.48
C GLU A 31 2.77 -1.90 1.17
N ASP A 32 2.88 -1.45 -0.08
CA ASP A 32 3.87 -0.44 -0.51
C ASP A 32 3.72 0.88 0.26
N ALA A 33 2.48 1.36 0.46
CA ALA A 33 2.21 2.56 1.22
C ALA A 33 2.61 2.44 2.70
N VAL A 34 2.43 1.26 3.31
CA VAL A 34 2.86 1.00 4.69
C VAL A 34 4.39 1.01 4.80
N HIS A 35 5.10 0.40 3.85
CA HIS A 35 6.56 0.43 3.87
C HIS A 35 7.13 1.83 3.59
N CYS A 36 6.45 2.64 2.76
CA CYS A 36 6.78 4.05 2.59
C CYS A 36 6.58 4.83 3.90
N LEU A 37 5.49 4.58 4.63
CA LEU A 37 5.24 5.18 5.94
C LEU A 37 6.29 4.78 6.99
N ALA A 38 6.71 3.52 7.00
CA ALA A 38 7.76 3.02 7.89
C ALA A 38 9.17 3.54 7.54
N GLY A 39 9.34 4.22 6.40
CA GLY A 39 10.63 4.68 5.92
C GLY A 39 11.57 3.54 5.47
N GLU A 40 11.00 2.38 5.16
CA GLU A 40 11.73 1.20 4.69
C GLU A 40 12.01 1.27 3.17
N LEU A 41 11.17 2.00 2.44
CA LEU A 41 11.38 2.27 1.01
C LEU A 41 12.07 3.61 0.73
N GLY A 42 12.81 3.64 -0.38
CA GLY A 42 13.40 4.84 -0.96
C GLY A 42 14.75 5.27 -0.36
N PRO A 43 15.44 6.22 -1.02
CA PRO A 43 16.72 6.75 -0.58
C PRO A 43 16.55 7.53 0.73
N SER A 44 17.56 7.47 1.62
CA SER A 44 17.50 8.02 2.98
C SER A 44 17.08 9.50 3.05
N SER A 45 17.42 10.29 2.03
CA SER A 45 17.03 11.71 1.93
C SER A 45 15.57 11.94 1.55
N ALA A 46 14.92 11.00 0.86
CA ALA A 46 13.53 11.08 0.42
C ALA A 46 12.55 10.38 1.38
N ARG A 47 13.04 9.49 2.25
CA ARG A 47 12.24 8.79 3.28
C ARG A 47 11.28 9.70 4.07
N PRO A 48 11.69 10.86 4.62
CA PRO A 48 10.76 11.71 5.37
C PRO A 48 9.64 12.27 4.49
N THR A 49 9.92 12.59 3.22
CA THR A 49 8.92 13.05 2.26
C THR A 49 7.96 11.93 1.89
N LEU A 50 8.47 10.74 1.58
CA LEU A 50 7.66 9.56 1.24
C LEU A 50 6.76 9.14 2.41
N ALA A 51 7.27 9.18 3.64
CA ALA A 51 6.47 8.90 4.83
C ALA A 51 5.37 9.96 5.03
N ALA A 52 5.66 11.24 4.79
CA ALA A 52 4.67 12.31 4.87
C ALA A 52 3.57 12.18 3.78
N GLU A 53 3.95 11.82 2.55
CA GLU A 53 3.02 11.54 1.45
C GLU A 53 2.14 10.34 1.74
N ALA A 54 2.73 9.23 2.20
CA ALA A 54 2.00 8.04 2.61
C ALA A 54 1.02 8.36 3.74
N ARG A 55 1.46 9.13 4.75
CA ARG A 55 0.59 9.58 5.85
C ARG A 55 -0.58 10.41 5.35
N ALA A 56 -0.33 11.36 4.44
CA ALA A 56 -1.37 12.18 3.83
C ALA A 56 -2.39 11.31 3.08
N TRP A 57 -1.91 10.31 2.33
CA TRP A 57 -2.75 9.35 1.62
C TRP A 57 -3.60 8.50 2.58
N PHE A 58 -3.04 7.99 3.69
CA PHE A 58 -3.80 7.26 4.71
C PHE A 58 -4.90 8.13 5.34
N THR A 59 -4.64 9.42 5.56
CA THR A 59 -5.63 10.36 6.11
C THR A 59 -6.65 10.84 5.08
N ALA A 60 -6.34 10.76 3.79
CA ALA A 60 -7.27 11.14 2.73
C ALA A 60 -8.50 10.22 2.74
N SER A 61 -9.68 10.82 2.69
CA SER A 61 -10.97 10.12 2.65
C SER A 61 -11.71 10.46 1.37
N ASP A 62 -11.03 10.36 0.23
CA ASP A 62 -11.63 10.64 -1.08
C ASP A 62 -12.08 9.34 -1.76
N PRO A 63 -13.37 8.95 -1.66
CA PRO A 63 -13.89 7.72 -2.25
C PRO A 63 -14.00 7.80 -3.78
N HIS A 64 -13.78 8.96 -4.41
CA HIS A 64 -13.88 9.09 -5.86
C HIS A 64 -12.73 8.41 -6.60
N TRP A 65 -11.60 8.18 -5.93
CA TRP A 65 -10.45 7.51 -6.54
C TRP A 65 -10.48 6.00 -6.30
N PRO A 66 -10.40 5.15 -7.34
CA PRO A 66 -10.51 3.69 -7.19
C PRO A 66 -9.40 3.06 -6.32
N PHE A 67 -8.25 3.72 -6.21
CA PHE A 67 -7.13 3.33 -5.34
C PHE A 67 -7.00 4.23 -4.10
N SER A 68 -8.10 4.85 -3.67
CA SER A 68 -8.12 5.55 -2.40
C SER A 68 -8.02 4.54 -1.26
N PHE A 69 -7.40 4.96 -0.16
CA PHE A 69 -7.28 4.13 1.04
C PHE A 69 -8.64 3.58 1.51
N VAL A 70 -9.71 4.37 1.43
CA VAL A 70 -11.06 3.95 1.81
C VAL A 70 -11.63 2.88 0.87
N ASN A 71 -11.42 3.00 -0.44
CA ASN A 71 -11.87 2.00 -1.41
C ASN A 71 -11.04 0.71 -1.33
N LEU A 72 -9.74 0.83 -1.04
CA LEU A 72 -8.89 -0.33 -0.77
C LEU A 72 -9.36 -1.07 0.48
N CYS A 73 -9.64 -0.34 1.56
CA CYS A 73 -10.15 -0.95 2.78
C CYS A 73 -11.50 -1.62 2.55
N ASP A 74 -12.43 -0.98 1.84
CA ASP A 74 -13.73 -1.55 1.50
C ASP A 74 -13.60 -2.83 0.66
N ALA A 75 -12.79 -2.80 -0.41
CA ALA A 75 -12.54 -3.95 -1.28
C ALA A 75 -11.81 -5.11 -0.57
N LEU A 76 -11.00 -4.81 0.45
CA LEU A 76 -10.29 -5.79 1.27
C LEU A 76 -11.10 -6.26 2.50
N GLY A 77 -12.23 -5.62 2.81
CA GLY A 77 -13.04 -5.90 4.00
C GLY A 77 -12.38 -5.42 5.31
N LEU A 78 -11.58 -4.35 5.24
CA LEU A 78 -10.87 -3.74 6.36
C LEU A 78 -11.60 -2.48 6.85
N ASP A 79 -11.50 -2.22 8.15
CA ASP A 79 -11.97 -0.97 8.76
C ASP A 79 -10.88 0.10 8.62
N ALA A 80 -11.12 1.07 7.74
CA ALA A 80 -10.22 2.18 7.45
C ALA A 80 -9.82 2.97 8.71
N ASP A 81 -10.76 3.22 9.63
CA ASP A 81 -10.50 3.95 10.87
C ASP A 81 -9.66 3.12 11.85
N ARG A 82 -9.87 1.80 11.89
CA ARG A 82 -9.03 0.90 12.69
C ARG A 82 -7.60 0.85 12.16
N VAL A 83 -7.44 0.74 10.84
CA VAL A 83 -6.12 0.71 10.19
C VAL A 83 -5.38 2.02 10.40
N ARG A 84 -6.05 3.18 10.22
CA ARG A 84 -5.47 4.51 10.52
C ARG A 84 -4.99 4.61 11.96
N ARG A 85 -5.81 4.18 12.93
CA ARG A 85 -5.43 4.24 14.34
C ARG A 85 -4.21 3.37 14.69
N HIS A 86 -4.01 2.26 13.99
CA HIS A 86 -2.83 1.42 14.17
C HIS A 86 -1.60 2.06 13.52
N LEU A 87 -1.70 2.41 12.25
CA LEU A 87 -0.58 2.97 11.47
C LEU A 87 -0.11 4.33 12.01
N LEU A 88 -1.03 5.22 12.40
CA LEU A 88 -0.69 6.55 12.92
C LEU A 88 -0.24 6.55 14.38
N ARG A 89 -0.40 5.42 15.08
CA ARG A 89 0.12 5.26 16.45
C ARG A 89 1.57 4.79 16.43
N ASP A 90 1.91 3.95 15.45
CA ASP A 90 3.20 3.27 15.37
C ASP A 90 4.22 3.99 14.45
N ALA A 91 3.79 5.03 13.71
CA ALA A 91 4.61 5.89 12.85
C ALA A 91 4.87 7.28 13.46
#